data_AF-A0A9E6ANV6-F1
#
_entry.id   AF-A0A9E6ANV6-F1
#
_cell.length_a   1.000
_cell.length_b   1.000
_cell.length_c   1.000
_cell.angle_alpha   90.00
_cell.angle_beta   90.00
_cell.angle_gamma   90.00
#
_symmetry.space_group_name_H-M   'P 1'
#
loop_
_entity.id
_entity.type
_entity.pdbx_description
1 polymer ?
#
loop_
_entity_poly.entity_id
_entity_poly.type
_entity_poly.pdbx_seq_one_letter_code
_entity_poly.pdbx_strand_id
1 'polypeptide(L)'
;MLNAPPLHKTKEIRTGRQRHDSWTSLIAATTVGLESLGCVTVGVRLAWPGDNFSSDEHVRLIVQSYRQEDLVDGLPSRYARPRGSSQREVTRRQLLAGVQMSLVSVGDNADDVSGTVVVAWLEVGRADLEFDGLRSRPDRALCLAHQAVGASSRVSVVFGAERAVAA
;
A
#
# COMPACT_ATOMS: atom_id res chain seq x y z
N MET A 1 51.49 55.20 -20.60
CA MET A 1 51.57 54.38 -21.83
C MET A 1 51.19 52.96 -21.42
N LEU A 2 49.92 52.55 -21.49
CA LEU A 2 49.21 51.97 -22.64
C LEU A 2 49.94 50.75 -23.25
N ASN A 3 49.56 49.52 -22.85
CA ASN A 3 48.75 48.66 -23.71
C ASN A 3 48.18 47.42 -22.98
N ALA A 4 46.97 47.06 -23.40
CA ALA A 4 46.07 46.03 -22.88
C ALA A 4 46.45 44.59 -23.33
N PRO A 5 45.77 43.53 -22.84
CA PRO A 5 46.25 42.13 -22.87
C PRO A 5 45.73 41.34 -24.09
N PRO A 6 46.27 40.13 -24.38
CA PRO A 6 45.55 39.16 -25.19
C PRO A 6 44.87 38.08 -24.33
N LEU A 7 43.65 37.79 -24.75
CA LEU A 7 42.66 36.87 -24.23
C LEU A 7 42.94 35.38 -24.54
N HIS A 8 42.23 34.55 -23.77
CA HIS A 8 41.78 33.18 -24.04
C HIS A 8 42.81 32.02 -24.07
N LYS A 9 42.73 31.21 -23.00
CA LYS A 9 42.53 29.75 -23.16
C LYS A 9 41.62 29.25 -22.05
N THR A 10 40.32 29.35 -22.30
CA THR A 10 39.28 28.62 -21.59
C THR A 10 39.57 27.14 -21.83
N LYS A 11 40.02 26.42 -20.81
CA LYS A 11 40.10 24.96 -20.85
C LYS A 11 38.66 24.47 -20.70
N GLU A 12 37.97 24.34 -21.83
CA GLU A 12 36.74 23.55 -21.92
C GLU A 12 37.05 22.14 -21.42
N ILE A 13 36.62 21.81 -20.20
CA ILE A 13 36.44 20.42 -19.82
C ILE A 13 35.16 19.97 -20.51
N ARG A 14 35.29 19.62 -21.80
CA ARG A 14 34.32 18.78 -22.50
C ARG A 14 34.40 17.39 -21.89
N THR A 15 33.67 17.17 -20.81
CA THR A 15 33.21 15.82 -20.47
C THR A 15 31.87 15.60 -21.14
N GLY A 16 31.93 15.45 -22.46
CA GLY A 16 30.94 14.66 -23.16
C GLY A 16 31.08 13.23 -22.64
N ARG A 17 30.27 12.87 -21.65
CA ARG A 17 29.84 11.50 -21.45
C ARG A 17 28.34 11.52 -21.56
N GLN A 18 27.86 11.28 -22.78
CA GLN A 18 26.60 10.57 -23.00
C GLN A 18 26.62 9.38 -22.05
N ARG A 19 25.98 9.51 -20.89
CA ARG A 19 25.54 8.34 -20.16
C ARG A 19 24.48 7.77 -21.06
N HIS A 20 24.80 6.64 -21.68
CA HIS A 20 23.76 5.69 -22.02
C HIS A 20 22.96 5.52 -20.73
N ASP A 21 21.79 6.17 -20.65
CA ASP A 21 20.81 5.95 -19.60
C ASP A 21 20.35 4.52 -19.78
N SER A 22 21.16 3.63 -19.20
CA SER A 22 20.95 2.20 -19.26
C SER A 22 19.63 1.96 -18.57
N TRP A 23 18.75 1.19 -19.20
CA TRP A 23 17.51 0.72 -18.58
C TRP A 23 17.77 0.03 -17.24
N THR A 24 18.97 -0.53 -17.03
CA THR A 24 19.39 -1.07 -15.72
C THR A 24 19.65 0.01 -14.68
N SER A 25 20.09 1.22 -15.06
CA SER A 25 20.23 2.36 -14.16
C SER A 25 18.87 2.96 -13.82
N LEU A 26 17.90 2.92 -14.75
CA LEU A 26 16.52 3.28 -14.46
C LEU A 26 15.86 2.24 -13.55
N ILE A 27 16.04 0.93 -13.81
CA ILE A 27 15.56 -0.15 -12.93
C ILE A 27 16.22 -0.07 -11.55
N ALA A 28 17.52 0.20 -11.49
CA ALA A 28 18.21 0.37 -10.21
C ALA A 28 17.74 1.63 -9.48
N ALA A 29 17.55 2.75 -10.19
CA ALA A 29 17.03 3.98 -9.61
C ALA A 29 15.56 3.88 -9.21
N THR A 30 14.72 3.11 -9.92
CA THR A 30 13.35 2.82 -9.50
C THR A 30 13.35 1.82 -8.35
N THR A 31 14.23 0.81 -8.32
CA THR A 31 14.35 -0.13 -7.20
C THR A 31 14.81 0.59 -5.93
N VAL A 32 15.84 1.43 -6.02
CA VAL A 32 16.34 2.24 -4.90
C VAL A 32 15.35 3.37 -4.54
N GLY A 33 14.65 3.95 -5.52
CA GLY A 33 13.55 4.88 -5.28
C GLY A 33 12.32 4.23 -4.63
N LEU A 34 12.08 2.95 -4.89
CA LEU A 34 11.04 2.14 -4.25
C LEU A 34 11.37 1.85 -2.77
N GLU A 35 12.64 1.89 -2.36
CA GLU A 35 13.01 1.82 -0.93
C GLU A 35 12.50 3.03 -0.14
N SER A 36 12.22 4.16 -0.82
CA SER A 36 11.54 5.32 -0.23
C SER A 36 10.00 5.24 -0.27
N LEU A 37 9.44 4.14 -0.78
CA LEU A 37 8.01 3.86 -0.65
C LEU A 37 7.80 2.95 0.56
N GLY A 38 7.18 3.48 1.62
CA GLY A 38 6.84 2.70 2.80
C GLY A 38 5.96 1.52 2.41
N CYS A 39 6.50 0.30 2.40
CA CYS A 39 5.74 -0.91 2.11
C CYS A 39 5.30 -1.58 3.41
N VAL A 40 3.99 -1.70 3.60
CA VAL A 40 3.42 -2.43 4.73
C VAL A 40 3.00 -3.82 4.27
N THR A 41 3.53 -4.85 4.91
CA THR A 41 3.08 -6.23 4.71
C THR A 41 1.84 -6.48 5.57
N VAL A 42 0.72 -6.76 4.92
CA VAL A 42 -0.57 -7.02 5.56
C VAL A 42 -0.86 -8.51 5.51
N GLY A 43 -0.96 -9.15 6.67
CA GLY A 43 -1.54 -10.47 6.82
C GLY A 43 -3.03 -10.35 7.09
N VAL A 44 -3.87 -11.00 6.29
CA VAL A 44 -5.33 -10.99 6.49
C VAL A 44 -5.82 -12.40 6.78
N ARG A 45 -6.59 -12.54 7.86
CA ARG A 45 -7.13 -13.83 8.32
C ARG A 45 -8.60 -13.75 8.69
N LEU A 46 -9.28 -14.89 8.62
CA LEU A 46 -10.60 -15.08 9.21
C LEU A 46 -10.45 -15.82 10.54
N ALA A 47 -11.00 -15.29 11.64
CA ALA A 47 -10.86 -15.88 12.98
C ALA A 47 -11.56 -17.25 13.10
N TRP A 48 -12.68 -17.42 12.43
CA TRP A 48 -13.50 -18.63 12.49
C TRP A 48 -14.12 -18.95 11.13
N PRO A 49 -14.29 -20.22 10.76
CA PRO A 49 -15.07 -20.63 9.59
C PRO A 49 -16.57 -20.35 9.78
N GLY A 50 -17.00 -19.11 9.98
CA GLY A 50 -18.43 -18.74 10.01
C GLY A 50 -19.10 -18.79 8.64
N ASP A 51 -20.41 -18.60 8.59
CA ASP A 51 -21.24 -18.72 7.38
C ASP A 51 -21.25 -17.45 6.50
N ASN A 52 -20.20 -16.64 6.55
CA ASN A 52 -20.20 -15.34 5.87
C ASN A 52 -20.26 -15.47 4.34
N PHE A 53 -19.76 -16.57 3.79
CA PHE A 53 -19.78 -16.94 2.37
C PHE A 53 -19.34 -18.41 2.19
N SER A 54 -19.64 -19.00 1.03
CA SER A 54 -19.31 -20.40 0.74
C SER A 54 -17.79 -20.65 0.65
N SER A 55 -17.34 -21.89 0.85
CA SER A 55 -15.92 -22.24 0.81
C SER A 55 -15.24 -21.94 -0.54
N ASP A 56 -15.98 -22.16 -1.62
CA ASP A 56 -15.53 -22.00 -3.01
C ASP A 56 -16.01 -20.67 -3.62
N GLU A 57 -16.70 -19.85 -2.84
CA GLU A 57 -17.10 -18.52 -3.29
C GLU A 57 -15.88 -17.61 -3.36
N HIS A 58 -15.73 -16.98 -4.52
CA HIS A 58 -14.68 -16.02 -4.78
C HIS A 58 -15.14 -14.65 -4.31
N VAL A 59 -14.38 -14.06 -3.39
CA VAL A 59 -14.62 -12.72 -2.86
C VAL A 59 -13.43 -11.82 -3.16
N ARG A 60 -13.70 -10.53 -3.26
CA ARG A 60 -12.69 -9.51 -3.44
C ARG A 60 -12.27 -8.99 -2.07
N LEU A 61 -11.02 -9.24 -1.70
CA LEU A 61 -10.39 -8.62 -0.56
C LEU A 61 -9.80 -7.29 -0.99
N ILE A 62 -10.21 -6.21 -0.31
CA ILE A 62 -9.67 -4.87 -0.50
C ILE A 62 -9.01 -4.45 0.80
N VAL A 63 -7.80 -3.91 0.68
CA VAL A 63 -6.98 -3.43 1.79
C VAL A 63 -6.53 -2.01 1.46
N GLN A 64 -6.84 -1.07 2.33
CA GLN A 64 -6.42 0.32 2.21
C GLN A 64 -5.72 0.80 3.48
N SER A 65 -4.84 1.79 3.32
CA SER A 65 -4.22 2.50 4.45
C SER A 65 -4.74 3.92 4.55
N TYR A 66 -4.92 4.37 5.78
CA TYR A 66 -5.41 5.70 6.14
C TYR A 66 -4.55 6.30 7.25
N ARG A 67 -4.64 7.62 7.42
CA ARG A 67 -4.21 8.25 8.67
C ARG A 67 -5.24 7.95 9.75
N GLN A 68 -4.79 7.84 11.00
CA GLN A 68 -5.70 7.64 12.12
C GLN A 68 -6.73 8.78 12.24
N GLU A 69 -6.33 10.03 11.94
CA GLU A 69 -7.23 11.19 11.93
C GLU A 69 -8.33 11.15 10.84
N ASP A 70 -8.13 10.34 9.79
CA ASP A 70 -9.10 10.20 8.70
C ASP A 70 -10.23 9.20 9.03
N LEU A 71 -10.09 8.48 10.15
CA LEU A 71 -11.01 7.44 10.59
C LEU A 71 -11.94 7.93 11.70
N VAL A 72 -13.21 7.54 11.63
CA VAL A 72 -14.21 7.69 12.69
C VAL A 72 -14.70 6.29 13.04
N ASP A 73 -14.58 5.89 14.31
CA ASP A 73 -14.90 4.52 14.77
C ASP A 73 -14.22 3.41 13.95
N GLY A 74 -12.99 3.68 13.47
CA GLY A 74 -12.19 2.75 12.65
C GLY A 74 -12.65 2.61 11.20
N LEU A 75 -13.62 3.42 10.76
CA LEU A 75 -14.09 3.52 9.39
C LEU A 75 -13.57 4.78 8.71
N PRO A 76 -13.21 4.73 7.41
CA PRO A 76 -12.82 5.92 6.68
C PRO A 76 -13.97 6.91 6.59
N SER A 77 -13.71 8.16 6.98
CA SER A 77 -14.68 9.23 6.78
C SER A 77 -14.99 9.41 5.28
N ARG A 78 -16.12 10.05 4.97
CA ARG A 78 -16.60 10.20 3.59
C ARG A 78 -15.55 10.75 2.62
N TYR A 79 -14.69 11.65 3.10
CA TYR A 79 -13.67 12.34 2.31
C TYR A 79 -12.24 11.88 2.61
N ALA A 80 -12.07 10.87 3.48
CA ALA A 80 -10.79 10.26 3.78
C ALA A 80 -10.10 9.80 2.50
N ARG A 81 -8.86 10.21 2.28
CA ARG A 81 -8.07 9.75 1.13
C ARG A 81 -7.19 8.58 1.56
N PRO A 82 -7.34 7.38 0.97
CA PRO A 82 -6.42 6.31 1.24
C PRO A 82 -5.02 6.69 0.75
N ARG A 83 -4.01 6.38 1.57
CA ARG A 83 -2.58 6.56 1.23
C ARG A 83 -2.07 5.45 0.30
N GLY A 84 -2.73 4.30 0.31
CA GLY A 84 -2.43 3.15 -0.52
C GLY A 84 -3.61 2.20 -0.56
N SER A 85 -3.71 1.42 -1.63
CA SER A 85 -4.71 0.37 -1.79
C SER A 85 -4.11 -0.85 -2.47
N SER A 86 -4.61 -2.02 -2.09
CA SER A 86 -4.30 -3.30 -2.71
C SER A 86 -5.55 -4.16 -2.71
N GLN A 87 -5.76 -4.91 -3.79
CA GLN A 87 -6.91 -5.81 -3.92
C GLN A 87 -6.47 -7.18 -4.40
N ARG A 88 -7.20 -8.21 -3.98
CA ARG A 88 -6.93 -9.60 -4.34
C ARG A 88 -8.20 -10.43 -4.33
N GLU A 89 -8.35 -11.29 -5.33
CA GLU A 89 -9.37 -12.33 -5.31
C GLU A 89 -8.94 -13.43 -4.35
N VAL A 90 -9.81 -13.77 -3.39
CA VAL A 90 -9.55 -14.77 -2.37
C VAL A 90 -10.76 -15.67 -2.15
N THR A 91 -10.51 -16.88 -1.66
CA THR A 91 -11.56 -17.79 -1.17
C THR A 91 -11.52 -17.89 0.35
N ARG A 92 -12.58 -18.44 0.95
CA ARG A 92 -12.67 -18.63 2.41
C ARG A 92 -11.50 -19.47 2.93
N ARG A 93 -11.16 -20.54 2.21
CA ARG A 93 -10.04 -21.43 2.56
C ARG A 93 -8.71 -20.67 2.60
N GLN A 94 -8.49 -19.73 1.68
CA GLN A 94 -7.29 -18.91 1.66
C GLN A 94 -7.25 -17.93 2.83
N LEU A 95 -8.39 -17.32 3.19
CA LEU A 95 -8.49 -16.42 4.35
C LEU A 95 -8.29 -17.15 5.69
N LEU A 96 -8.75 -18.39 5.81
CA LEU A 96 -8.49 -19.23 6.99
C LEU A 96 -6.99 -19.60 7.11
N ALA A 97 -6.33 -19.92 6.00
CA ALA A 97 -4.89 -20.15 5.99
C ALA A 97 -4.10 -18.86 6.32
N GLY A 98 -4.63 -17.73 5.87
CA GLY A 98 -4.04 -16.41 5.97
C GLY A 98 -3.42 -15.98 4.65
N VAL A 99 -3.82 -14.78 4.20
CA VAL A 99 -3.36 -14.18 2.95
C VAL A 99 -2.36 -13.09 3.28
N GLN A 100 -1.20 -13.09 2.62
CA GLN A 100 -0.25 -11.98 2.69
C GLN A 100 -0.44 -11.07 1.48
N MET A 101 -0.42 -9.77 1.72
CA MET A 101 -0.50 -8.73 0.71
C MET A 101 0.51 -7.63 1.02
N SER A 102 1.06 -7.02 0.00
CA SER A 102 1.90 -5.83 0.13
C SER A 102 1.05 -4.60 -0.16
N LEU A 103 1.09 -3.64 0.74
CA LEU A 103 0.45 -2.35 0.58
C LEU A 103 1.54 -1.30 0.44
N VAL A 104 1.68 -0.75 -0.76
CA VAL A 104 2.55 0.41 -0.98
C VAL A 104 1.83 1.62 -0.42
N SER A 105 2.34 2.17 0.67
CA SER A 105 1.84 3.39 1.27
C SER A 105 2.61 4.57 0.67
N VAL A 106 1.89 5.47 0.01
CA VAL A 106 2.45 6.75 -0.43
C VAL A 106 2.28 7.72 0.73
N GLY A 107 3.37 7.97 1.45
CA GLY A 107 3.44 8.94 2.54
C GLY A 107 4.61 9.91 2.34
N ASP A 108 4.57 11.05 3.03
CA ASP A 108 5.60 12.10 2.92
C ASP A 108 6.98 11.65 3.48
N ASN A 109 7.02 10.56 4.25
CA ASN A 109 8.24 9.86 4.68
C ASN A 109 7.98 8.35 4.75
N ALA A 110 8.82 7.55 4.09
CA ALA A 110 8.75 6.10 4.06
C ALA A 110 8.84 5.43 5.45
N ASP A 111 9.54 6.11 6.36
CA ASP A 111 9.92 5.59 7.67
C ASP A 111 8.88 5.86 8.77
N ASP A 112 7.92 6.77 8.54
CA ASP A 112 6.89 7.09 9.53
C ASP A 112 5.57 6.39 9.21
N VAL A 113 5.53 5.10 9.54
CA VAL A 113 4.29 4.30 9.54
C VAL A 113 3.43 4.56 10.78
N SER A 114 3.92 5.35 11.74
CA SER A 114 3.19 5.70 12.96
C SER A 114 1.90 6.44 12.61
N GLY A 115 0.79 6.10 13.27
CA GLY A 115 -0.52 6.69 12.96
C GLY A 115 -1.13 6.22 11.63
N THR A 116 -0.54 5.22 10.96
CA THR A 116 -1.19 4.53 9.84
C THR A 116 -2.14 3.47 10.37
N VAL A 117 -3.36 3.44 9.83
CA VAL A 117 -4.33 2.39 10.10
C VAL A 117 -4.66 1.68 8.80
N VAL A 118 -4.59 0.36 8.82
CA VAL A 118 -5.02 -0.49 7.71
C VAL A 118 -6.48 -0.85 7.92
N VAL A 119 -7.29 -0.63 6.90
CA VAL A 119 -8.69 -1.03 6.83
C VAL A 119 -8.79 -2.10 5.75
N ALA A 120 -9.30 -3.27 6.09
CA ALA A 120 -9.53 -4.37 5.16
C ALA A 120 -11.00 -4.76 5.16
N TRP A 121 -11.53 -5.11 4.00
CA TRP A 121 -12.88 -5.63 3.88
C TRP A 121 -13.04 -6.60 2.71
N LEU A 122 -14.12 -7.38 2.77
CA LEU A 122 -14.49 -8.35 1.75
C LEU A 122 -15.74 -7.87 1.02
N GLU A 123 -15.74 -7.98 -0.31
CA GLU A 123 -16.91 -7.75 -1.16
C GLU A 123 -17.21 -8.97 -2.02
N VAL A 124 -18.49 -9.15 -2.36
CA VAL A 124 -18.91 -10.18 -3.33
C VAL A 124 -18.35 -9.82 -4.71
N GLY A 125 -17.77 -10.81 -5.39
CA GLY A 125 -17.25 -10.67 -6.74
C GLY A 125 -15.75 -10.89 -6.84
N ARG A 126 -15.22 -10.78 -8.06
CA ARG A 126 -13.79 -10.99 -8.36
C ARG A 126 -13.02 -9.69 -8.27
N ALA A 127 -11.70 -9.80 -8.10
CA ALA A 127 -10.83 -8.65 -8.28
C ALA A 127 -10.93 -8.17 -9.73
N ASP A 128 -11.11 -6.86 -9.89
CA ASP A 128 -11.27 -6.23 -11.20
C ASP A 128 -10.11 -5.25 -11.39
N LEU A 129 -9.31 -5.48 -12.42
CA LEU A 129 -8.12 -4.66 -12.72
C LEU A 129 -8.49 -3.24 -13.17
N GLU A 130 -9.71 -3.03 -13.68
CA GLU A 130 -10.21 -1.70 -14.04
C GLU A 130 -10.71 -0.92 -12.81
N PHE A 131 -10.86 -1.61 -11.67
CA PHE A 131 -11.35 -1.01 -10.44
C PHE A 131 -10.23 -0.30 -9.69
N ASP A 132 -10.36 1.01 -9.58
CA ASP A 132 -9.46 1.84 -8.78
C ASP A 132 -9.69 1.57 -7.29
N GLY A 133 -8.80 0.75 -6.73
CA GLY A 133 -8.77 0.42 -5.32
C GLY A 133 -8.72 1.63 -4.40
N LEU A 134 -8.30 2.81 -4.83
CA LEU A 134 -8.28 4.03 -4.01
C LEU A 134 -9.66 4.71 -3.89
N ARG A 135 -10.58 4.41 -4.81
CA ARG A 135 -11.96 4.92 -4.78
C ARG A 135 -12.92 4.00 -4.06
N SER A 136 -12.50 2.77 -3.77
CA SER A 136 -13.31 1.78 -3.08
C SER A 136 -13.67 2.22 -1.66
N ARG A 137 -14.88 1.89 -1.24
CA ARG A 137 -15.42 2.19 0.10
C ARG A 137 -16.09 0.94 0.67
N PRO A 138 -16.03 0.72 2.00
CA PRO A 138 -16.58 -0.48 2.63
C PRO A 138 -18.12 -0.50 2.75
N ASP A 139 -18.84 0.25 1.92
CA ASP A 139 -20.30 0.45 2.02
C ASP A 139 -21.11 -0.86 1.84
N ARG A 140 -20.53 -1.83 1.13
CA ARG A 140 -21.13 -3.16 0.85
C ARG A 140 -20.27 -4.31 1.36
N ALA A 141 -19.49 -4.05 2.42
CA ALA A 141 -18.60 -5.04 2.99
C ALA A 141 -19.36 -6.21 3.63
N LEU A 142 -19.02 -7.44 3.24
CA LEU A 142 -19.43 -8.66 3.94
C LEU A 142 -18.75 -8.78 5.30
N CYS A 143 -17.49 -8.37 5.36
CA CYS A 143 -16.65 -8.35 6.55
C CYS A 143 -15.79 -7.11 6.51
N LEU A 144 -15.56 -6.49 7.66
CA LEU A 144 -14.73 -5.32 7.82
C LEU A 144 -13.86 -5.54 9.06
N ALA A 145 -12.59 -5.16 8.97
CA ALA A 145 -11.69 -5.09 10.11
C ALA A 145 -10.66 -4.00 9.86
N HIS A 146 -10.18 -3.39 10.94
CA HIS A 146 -9.13 -2.39 10.88
C HIS A 146 -8.07 -2.69 11.94
N GLN A 147 -6.83 -2.32 11.66
CA GLN A 147 -5.71 -2.51 12.58
C GLN A 147 -4.70 -1.37 12.42
N ALA A 148 -4.33 -0.74 13.54
CA ALA A 148 -3.24 0.22 13.56
C ALA A 148 -1.91 -0.47 13.23
N VAL A 149 -1.12 0.16 12.37
CA VAL A 149 0.25 -0.26 12.09
C VAL A 149 1.14 0.21 13.25
N GLY A 150 1.78 -0.73 13.92
CA GLY A 150 2.74 -0.42 14.99
C GLY A 150 4.10 0.02 14.42
N ALA A 151 5.14 0.01 15.25
CA ALA A 151 6.51 0.34 14.84
C ALA A 151 7.11 -0.62 13.79
N SER A 152 6.43 -1.72 13.47
CA SER A 152 6.85 -2.68 12.46
C SER A 152 6.03 -2.49 11.18
N SER A 153 6.68 -2.56 10.02
CA SER A 153 6.03 -2.51 8.69
C SER A 153 5.22 -3.78 8.37
N ARG A 154 4.81 -4.55 9.38
CA ARG A 154 3.98 -5.75 9.26
C ARG A 154 2.79 -5.66 10.19
N VAL A 155 1.60 -5.89 9.65
CA VAL A 155 0.35 -5.82 10.39
C VAL A 155 -0.50 -7.05 10.09
N SER A 156 -1.22 -7.55 11.09
CA SER A 156 -2.17 -8.66 10.94
C SER A 156 -3.58 -8.16 11.18
N VAL A 157 -4.45 -8.30 10.18
CA VAL A 157 -5.87 -7.97 10.25
C VAL A 157 -6.65 -9.28 10.35
N VAL A 158 -7.51 -9.37 11.36
CA VAL A 158 -8.32 -10.58 11.61
C VAL A 158 -9.80 -10.22 11.56
N PHE A 159 -10.51 -10.79 10.60
CA PHE A 159 -11.96 -10.66 10.50
C PHE A 159 -12.66 -11.50 11.56
N GLY A 160 -13.67 -10.92 12.21
CA GLY A 160 -14.53 -11.63 13.18
C GLY A 160 -13.90 -11.87 14.55
N ALA A 161 -12.80 -11.17 14.89
CA ALA A 161 -12.14 -11.30 16.19
C ALA A 161 -13.08 -11.02 17.38
N GLU A 162 -14.03 -10.10 17.23
CA GLU A 162 -14.99 -9.76 18.30
C GLU A 162 -16.03 -10.87 18.57
N ARG A 163 -16.34 -11.72 17.59
CA ARG A 163 -17.25 -12.87 17.80
C ARG A 163 -16.56 -14.08 18.44
N ALA A 164 -15.23 -14.13 18.43
CA ALA A 164 -14.47 -15.25 18.99
C ALA A 164 -14.41 -15.24 20.53
N VAL A 165 -14.71 -14.10 21.18
CA VAL A 165 -14.63 -13.94 22.65
C VAL A 165 -15.95 -14.32 23.35
N ALA A 166 -17.04 -14.50 22.58
CA ALA A 166 -18.38 -14.75 23.09
C ALA A 166 -18.85 -16.23 23.02
N ALA A 167 -17.93 -17.17 22.76
CA ALA A 167 -18.19 -18.62 22.71
C ALA A 167 -17.35 -19.35 23.75
#